data_AF-A0A7W1ZWB4-F1
#
_entry.id   AF-A0A7W1ZWB4-F1
#
_cell.length_a   1.000
_cell.length_b   1.000
_cell.length_c   1.000
_cell.angle_alpha   90.00
_cell.angle_beta   90.00
_cell.angle_gamma   90.00
#
_symmetry.space_group_name_H-M   'P 1'
#
loop_
_entity.id
_entity.type
_entity.pdbx_description
1 polymer ?
#
loop_
_entity_poly.entity_id
_entity_poly.type
_entity_poly.pdbx_seq_one_letter_code
_entity_poly.pdbx_strand_id
1 'polypeptide(L)'
;MKYLIIFAAVILFAGCGVGYEKAEDPQDAGRQFIRASLDGDYKKARFYMLEDSTNALLIERQKRNYEELNGPEKQQHRNASIRPISIEKVNDTATVYKYFNTYNTKDTTSITVVKYNGDWLVDLKSILRH
;
A
#
# COMPACT_ATOMS: atom_id res chain seq x y z
N MET A 1 -40.29 -38.26 -30.08
CA MET A 1 -40.45 -36.99 -29.31
C MET A 1 -39.68 -37.18 -28.00
N LYS A 2 -38.35 -37.06 -28.02
CA LYS A 2 -37.52 -35.83 -27.93
C LYS A 2 -37.78 -35.07 -26.63
N TYR A 3 -37.21 -35.50 -25.49
CA TYR A 3 -36.69 -34.62 -24.42
C TYR A 3 -35.63 -35.38 -23.60
N LEU A 4 -34.38 -35.27 -24.06
CA LEU A 4 -33.18 -35.60 -23.28
C LEU A 4 -32.92 -34.37 -22.38
N ILE A 5 -33.31 -34.45 -21.10
CA ILE A 5 -33.03 -33.38 -20.14
C ILE A 5 -31.58 -33.55 -19.67
N ILE A 6 -30.66 -32.87 -20.35
CA ILE A 6 -29.30 -32.65 -19.88
C ILE A 6 -29.36 -31.54 -18.84
N PHE A 7 -29.16 -31.89 -17.57
CA PHE A 7 -29.02 -30.95 -16.47
C PHE A 7 -27.60 -30.35 -16.55
N ALA A 8 -27.44 -29.31 -17.36
CA ALA A 8 -26.22 -28.51 -17.39
C ALA A 8 -26.21 -27.58 -16.17
N ALA A 9 -25.58 -28.02 -15.08
CA ALA A 9 -25.24 -27.16 -13.96
C ALA A 9 -24.18 -26.15 -14.43
N VAL A 10 -24.66 -24.96 -14.79
CA VAL A 10 -23.82 -23.80 -15.04
C VAL A 10 -23.22 -23.36 -13.70
N ILE A 11 -21.99 -23.79 -13.43
CA ILE A 11 -21.17 -23.21 -12.37
C ILE A 11 -20.65 -21.87 -12.90
N LEU A 12 -21.38 -20.80 -12.59
CA LEU A 12 -20.87 -19.43 -12.68
C LEU A 12 -19.87 -19.26 -11.53
N PHE A 13 -18.58 -19.50 -11.79
CA PHE A 13 -17.53 -18.87 -11.02
C PHE A 13 -17.58 -17.37 -11.33
N ALA A 14 -18.39 -16.63 -10.58
CA ALA A 14 -18.22 -15.19 -10.44
C ALA A 14 -16.91 -14.98 -9.67
N GLY A 15 -15.79 -14.98 -10.40
CA GLY A 15 -14.54 -14.43 -9.90
C GLY A 15 -14.76 -12.94 -9.68
N CYS A 16 -15.17 -12.55 -8.47
CA CYS A 16 -15.14 -11.17 -8.05
C CYS A 16 -13.67 -10.76 -8.00
N GLY A 17 -13.20 -10.08 -9.05
CA GLY A 17 -11.94 -9.36 -9.01
C GLY A 17 -12.11 -8.20 -8.04
N VAL A 18 -11.95 -8.49 -6.75
CA VAL A 18 -11.97 -7.48 -5.68
C VAL A 18 -10.83 -6.51 -5.92
N GLY A 19 -11.18 -5.29 -6.34
CA GLY A 19 -10.26 -4.17 -6.34
C GLY A 19 -9.83 -3.83 -4.91
N TYR A 20 -8.78 -3.03 -4.77
CA TYR A 20 -8.40 -2.51 -3.45
C TYR A 20 -9.46 -1.48 -2.98
N GLU A 21 -9.79 -1.51 -1.70
CA GLU A 21 -10.72 -0.54 -1.10
C GLU A 21 -10.01 0.77 -0.81
N LYS A 22 -10.73 1.88 -0.97
CA LYS A 22 -10.19 3.21 -0.62
C LYS A 22 -9.98 3.30 0.89
N ALA A 23 -8.91 3.98 1.29
CA ALA A 23 -8.63 4.21 2.70
C ALA A 23 -9.73 5.07 3.35
N GLU A 24 -10.14 4.69 4.55
CA GLU A 24 -11.17 5.39 5.32
C GLU A 24 -10.68 6.75 5.85
N ASP A 25 -9.40 6.81 6.22
CA ASP A 25 -8.78 7.96 6.87
C ASP A 25 -7.28 8.05 6.50
N PRO A 26 -6.57 9.15 6.82
CA PRO A 26 -5.17 9.30 6.42
C PRO A 26 -4.23 8.30 7.13
N GLN A 27 -4.57 7.86 8.35
CA GLN A 27 -3.78 6.85 9.04
C GLN A 27 -3.90 5.51 8.34
N ASP A 28 -5.10 5.16 7.87
CA ASP A 28 -5.35 3.94 7.12
C ASP A 28 -4.59 3.91 5.79
N ALA A 29 -4.67 4.99 5.01
CA ALA A 29 -3.90 5.11 3.76
C ALA A 29 -2.41 4.89 3.99
N GLY A 30 -1.84 5.53 5.02
CA GLY A 30 -0.45 5.34 5.40
C GLY A 30 -0.13 3.91 5.80
N ARG A 31 -0.96 3.28 6.67
CA ARG A 31 -0.77 1.88 7.08
C ARG A 31 -0.82 0.93 5.89
N GLN A 32 -1.80 1.07 5.00
CA GLN A 32 -1.97 0.21 3.82
C GLN A 32 -0.79 0.34 2.86
N PHE A 33 -0.35 1.56 2.58
CA PHE A 33 0.82 1.84 1.75
C PHE A 33 2.09 1.20 2.32
N ILE A 34 2.38 1.43 3.61
CA ILE A 34 3.59 0.91 4.26
C ILE A 34 3.56 -0.62 4.31
N ARG A 35 2.42 -1.22 4.66
CA ARG A 35 2.24 -2.68 4.72
C ARG A 35 2.47 -3.31 3.35
N ALA A 36 1.80 -2.79 2.32
CA ALA A 36 1.97 -3.27 0.95
C ALA A 36 3.43 -3.19 0.48
N SER A 37 4.14 -2.11 0.84
CA SER A 37 5.56 -1.94 0.53
C SER A 37 6.44 -2.97 1.24
N LEU A 38 6.17 -3.28 2.52
CA LEU A 38 6.88 -4.32 3.26
C LEU A 38 6.57 -5.74 2.74
N ASP A 39 5.38 -5.93 2.18
CA ASP A 39 4.96 -7.21 1.58
C ASP A 39 5.49 -7.44 0.18
N GLY A 40 6.06 -6.42 -0.46
CA GLY A 40 6.43 -6.45 -1.87
C GLY A 40 5.22 -6.35 -2.81
N ASP A 41 4.03 -6.04 -2.32
CA ASP A 41 2.82 -5.80 -3.13
C ASP A 41 2.81 -4.35 -3.62
N TYR A 42 3.70 -4.05 -4.57
CA TYR A 42 3.82 -2.70 -5.12
C TYR A 42 2.63 -2.29 -5.99
N LYS A 43 1.80 -3.24 -6.43
CA LYS A 43 0.52 -2.94 -7.09
C LYS A 43 -0.44 -2.33 -6.08
N LYS A 44 -0.55 -2.91 -4.89
CA LYS A 44 -1.34 -2.35 -3.78
C LYS A 44 -0.71 -1.07 -3.24
N ALA A 45 0.61 -0.99 -3.10
CA ALA A 45 1.26 0.23 -2.61
C ALA A 45 0.96 1.42 -3.52
N ARG A 46 1.04 1.25 -4.85
CA ARG A 46 0.66 2.29 -5.82
C ARG A 46 -0.79 2.73 -5.72
N PHE A 47 -1.72 1.82 -5.40
CA PHE A 47 -3.12 2.18 -5.21
C PHE A 47 -3.32 3.19 -4.07
N TYR A 48 -2.52 3.12 -3.00
CA TYR A 48 -2.56 4.06 -1.87
C TYR A 48 -1.57 5.23 -2.00
N MET A 49 -0.98 5.44 -3.18
CA MET A 49 0.01 6.49 -3.43
C MET A 49 -0.61 7.57 -4.32
N LEU A 50 -0.22 8.83 -4.08
CA LEU A 50 -0.56 9.91 -4.99
C LEU A 50 0.19 9.71 -6.31
N GLU A 51 -0.54 9.49 -7.39
CA GLU A 51 0.05 9.22 -8.70
C GLU A 51 0.60 10.52 -9.33
N ASP A 52 1.93 10.63 -9.38
CA ASP A 52 2.64 11.62 -10.18
C ASP A 52 4.02 11.08 -10.59
N SER A 53 4.71 11.80 -11.48
CA SER A 53 5.97 11.35 -12.06
C SER A 53 7.08 11.11 -11.04
N THR A 54 7.13 11.90 -9.96
CA THR A 54 8.18 11.77 -8.94
C THR A 54 7.84 10.64 -7.97
N ASN A 55 6.58 10.54 -7.53
CA ASN A 55 6.11 9.42 -6.72
C ASN A 55 6.29 8.08 -7.46
N ALA A 56 5.99 8.04 -8.76
CA ALA A 56 6.21 6.87 -9.60
C ALA A 56 7.70 6.47 -9.67
N LEU A 57 8.63 7.43 -9.73
CA LEU A 57 10.06 7.15 -9.71
C LEU A 57 10.52 6.60 -8.35
N LEU A 58 10.03 7.18 -7.25
CA LEU A 58 10.38 6.77 -5.89
C LEU A 58 9.92 5.36 -5.58
N ILE A 59 8.66 5.03 -5.91
CA ILE A 59 8.11 3.69 -5.65
C ILE A 59 8.80 2.62 -6.53
N GLU A 60 9.19 2.93 -7.77
CA GLU A 60 9.98 2.00 -8.59
C GLU A 60 11.38 1.76 -8.00
N ARG A 61 12.00 2.78 -7.40
CA ARG A 61 13.26 2.59 -6.68
C ARG A 61 13.06 1.69 -5.46
N GLN A 62 12.02 1.93 -4.66
CA GLN A 62 11.71 1.07 -3.50
C GLN A 62 11.47 -0.38 -3.94
N LYS A 63 10.73 -0.58 -5.04
CA LYS A 63 10.49 -1.91 -5.63
C LYS A 63 11.78 -2.62 -6.01
N ARG A 64 12.67 -1.98 -6.77
CA ARG A 64 13.96 -2.57 -7.14
C ARG A 64 14.79 -2.94 -5.91
N ASN A 65 14.86 -2.06 -4.92
CA ASN A 65 15.56 -2.34 -3.68
C ASN A 65 14.99 -3.57 -2.95
N TYR A 66 13.66 -3.74 -2.93
CA TYR A 66 13.03 -4.94 -2.36
C TYR A 66 13.32 -6.19 -3.19
N GLU A 67 13.32 -6.09 -4.52
CA GLU A 67 13.59 -7.20 -5.43
C GLU A 67 15.01 -7.75 -5.27
N GLU A 68 15.99 -6.88 -4.97
CA GLU A 68 17.39 -7.23 -4.68
C GLU A 68 17.58 -8.01 -3.36
N LEU A 69 16.63 -7.94 -2.43
CA LEU A 69 16.68 -8.69 -1.18
C LEU A 69 16.60 -10.20 -1.41
N ASN A 70 17.33 -10.97 -0.60
CA ASN A 70 17.23 -12.42 -0.61
C ASN A 70 15.93 -12.92 0.07
N GLY A 71 15.64 -14.22 -0.05
CA GLY A 71 14.42 -14.83 0.50
C GLY A 71 14.21 -14.57 2.00
N PRO A 72 15.23 -14.84 2.85
CA PRO A 72 15.19 -14.52 4.28
C PRO A 72 14.92 -13.04 4.59
N GLU A 73 15.59 -12.10 3.92
CA GLU A 73 15.39 -10.66 4.10
C GLU A 73 13.96 -10.25 3.73
N LYS A 74 13.46 -10.71 2.58
CA LYS A 74 12.05 -10.49 2.18
C LYS A 74 11.07 -11.02 3.22
N GLN A 75 11.37 -12.16 3.84
CA GLN A 75 10.54 -12.71 4.91
C GLN A 75 10.58 -11.85 6.17
N GLN A 76 11.74 -11.29 6.53
CA GLN A 76 11.85 -10.37 7.66
C GLN A 76 11.07 -9.08 7.43
N HIS A 77 11.11 -8.53 6.20
CA HIS A 77 10.27 -7.40 5.80
C HIS A 77 8.77 -7.73 5.94
N ARG A 78 8.32 -8.88 5.41
CA ARG A 78 6.93 -9.35 5.55
C ARG A 78 6.50 -9.48 7.02
N ASN A 79 7.37 -10.01 7.86
CA ASN A 79 7.11 -10.20 9.28
C ASN A 79 7.22 -8.92 10.12
N ALA A 80 7.77 -7.83 9.55
CA ALA A 80 7.97 -6.59 10.27
C ALA A 80 6.64 -5.94 10.65
N SER A 81 6.51 -5.50 11.89
CA SER A 81 5.39 -4.70 12.35
C SER A 81 5.66 -3.22 12.13
N ILE A 82 4.63 -2.47 11.74
CA ILE A 82 4.68 -1.00 11.66
C ILE A 82 4.50 -0.45 13.08
N ARG A 83 5.37 0.49 13.47
CA ARG A 83 5.34 1.15 14.78
C ARG A 83 5.19 2.65 14.57
N PRO A 84 3.97 3.20 14.72
CA PRO A 84 3.76 4.64 14.69
C PRO A 84 4.57 5.34 15.78
N ILE A 85 5.21 6.45 15.41
CA ILE A 85 5.86 7.38 16.33
C ILE A 85 4.93 8.56 16.58
N SER A 86 4.45 9.21 15.51
CA SER A 86 3.44 10.26 15.58
C SER A 86 2.59 10.28 14.31
N ILE A 87 1.34 10.73 14.47
CA ILE A 87 0.37 10.94 13.39
C ILE A 87 -0.23 12.33 13.64
N GLU A 88 0.24 13.31 12.88
CA GLU A 88 -0.02 14.72 13.13
C GLU A 88 -0.83 15.31 11.98
N LYS A 89 -2.05 15.76 12.30
CA LYS A 89 -2.89 16.48 11.34
C LYS A 89 -2.28 17.86 11.10
N VAL A 90 -1.80 18.12 9.90
CA VAL A 90 -1.29 19.44 9.49
C VAL A 90 -2.45 20.38 9.15
N ASN A 91 -3.43 19.85 8.41
CA ASN A 91 -4.69 20.53 8.09
C ASN A 91 -5.75 19.48 7.66
N ASP A 92 -6.91 19.93 7.15
CA ASP A 92 -8.00 19.04 6.73
C ASP A 92 -7.69 18.15 5.52
N THR A 93 -6.59 18.43 4.82
CA THR A 93 -6.17 17.74 3.60
C THR A 93 -4.80 17.10 3.71
N ALA A 94 -4.12 17.20 4.85
CA ALA A 94 -2.77 16.69 5.02
C ALA A 94 -2.48 16.22 6.46
N THR A 95 -1.89 15.04 6.56
CA THR A 95 -1.44 14.42 7.82
C THR A 95 -0.03 13.89 7.64
N VAL A 96 0.85 14.14 8.61
CA VAL A 96 2.20 13.55 8.64
C VAL A 96 2.14 12.28 9.49
N TYR A 97 2.61 11.17 8.94
CA TYR A 97 2.73 9.90 9.64
C TYR A 97 4.21 9.52 9.73
N LYS A 98 4.75 9.63 10.96
CA LYS A 98 6.09 9.18 11.30
C LYS A 98 6.04 7.77 11.90
N TYR A 99 6.90 6.88 11.43
CA TYR A 99 6.95 5.49 11.88
C TYR A 99 8.36 4.91 11.78
N PHE A 100 8.54 3.75 12.41
CA PHE A 100 9.58 2.79 12.06
C PHE A 100 8.93 1.42 11.85
N ASN A 101 9.68 0.46 11.32
CA ASN A 101 9.24 -0.93 11.26
C ASN A 101 10.21 -1.82 12.04
N THR A 102 9.74 -2.97 12.53
CA THR A 102 10.58 -3.83 13.39
C THR A 102 11.73 -4.54 12.67
N TYR A 103 11.82 -4.46 11.33
CA TYR A 103 12.99 -4.95 10.60
C TYR A 103 14.19 -4.01 10.79
N ASN A 104 13.97 -2.69 10.83
CA ASN A 104 14.99 -1.72 11.17
C ASN A 104 14.45 -0.67 12.15
N THR A 105 14.65 -0.91 13.45
CA THR A 105 14.09 -0.06 14.52
C THR A 105 14.77 1.31 14.66
N LYS A 106 15.94 1.49 14.03
CA LYS A 106 16.68 2.77 14.04
C LYS A 106 16.31 3.67 12.86
N ASP A 107 15.72 3.10 11.82
CA ASP A 107 15.32 3.83 10.63
C ASP A 107 13.88 4.33 10.78
N THR A 108 13.74 5.64 10.94
CA THR A 108 12.44 6.31 11.05
C THR A 108 12.12 6.99 9.74
N THR A 109 10.92 6.78 9.24
CA THR A 109 10.42 7.42 8.01
C THR A 109 9.22 8.32 8.34
N SER A 110 9.19 9.50 7.73
CA SER A 110 8.03 10.40 7.76
C SER A 110 7.42 10.47 6.37
N ILE A 111 6.15 10.07 6.25
CA ILE A 111 5.36 10.23 5.03
C ILE A 111 4.25 11.25 5.23
N THR A 112 3.92 12.02 4.19
CA THR A 112 2.72 12.85 4.18
C THR A 112 1.59 12.10 3.48
N VAL A 113 0.43 12.06 4.11
CA VAL A 113 -0.81 11.56 3.54
C VAL A 113 -1.68 12.75 3.20
N VAL A 114 -2.12 12.85 1.95
CA VAL A 114 -2.90 13.97 1.42
C VAL A 114 -4.28 13.52 0.97
N LYS A 115 -5.26 14.42 1.09
CA LYS A 115 -6.58 14.25 0.49
C LYS A 115 -6.56 14.77 -0.94
N TYR A 116 -6.74 13.89 -1.92
CA TYR A 116 -6.76 14.24 -3.34
C TYR A 116 -7.99 13.62 -4.01
N ASN A 117 -8.83 14.44 -4.64
CA ASN A 117 -10.09 14.02 -5.27
C ASN A 117 -11.01 13.19 -4.35
N GLY A 118 -11.00 13.48 -3.05
CA GLY A 118 -11.80 12.77 -2.05
C GLY A 118 -11.10 11.57 -1.40
N ASP A 119 -9.98 11.12 -1.95
CA ASP A 119 -9.24 9.93 -1.49
C ASP A 119 -8.02 10.32 -0.65
N TRP A 120 -7.70 9.50 0.35
CA TRP A 120 -6.48 9.63 1.14
C TRP A 120 -5.34 8.83 0.51
N LEU A 121 -4.27 9.53 0.11
CA LEU A 121 -3.15 8.96 -0.64
C LEU A 121 -1.81 9.41 -0.05
N VAL A 122 -0.80 8.54 -0.12
CA VAL A 122 0.56 8.84 0.34
C VAL A 122 1.31 9.66 -0.71
N ASP A 123 1.80 10.84 -0.34
CA ASP A 123 2.75 11.62 -1.14
C ASP A 123 4.19 11.21 -0.77
N LEU A 124 4.76 10.28 -1.53
CA LEU A 124 6.11 9.76 -1.28
C LEU A 124 7.20 10.83 -1.39
N LYS A 125 7.01 11.91 -2.15
CA LYS A 125 7.97 13.03 -2.23
C LYS A 125 8.31 13.62 -0.86
N SER A 126 7.43 13.48 0.14
CA SER A 126 7.69 14.00 1.49
C SER A 126 8.96 13.41 2.12
N ILE A 127 9.36 12.20 1.73
CA ILE A 127 10.59 11.56 2.24
C ILE A 127 11.87 12.29 1.83
N LEU A 128 11.81 13.14 0.80
CA LEU A 128 12.97 13.90 0.30
C LEU A 128 13.19 15.20 1.07
N ARG A 129 12.28 15.57 1.97
CA ARG A 129 12.29 16.85 2.70
C ARG A 129 12.91 16.75 4.10
N HIS A 130 13.41 15.58 4.48
CA HIS A 130 13.99 15.25 5.78
C HIS A 130 15.28 14.46 5.58
#